data_AF-A0A0F9LTX6-F1
#
_entry.id   AF-A0A0F9LTX6-F1
#
_cell.length_a   1.000
_cell.length_b   1.000
_cell.length_c   1.000
_cell.angle_alpha   90.00
_cell.angle_beta   90.00
_cell.angle_gamma   90.00
#
_symmetry.space_group_name_H-M   'P 1'
#
loop_
_entity.id
_entity.type
_entity.pdbx_description
1 polymer ?
#
loop_
_entity_poly.entity_id
_entity_poly.type
_entity_poly.pdbx_seq_one_letter_code
_entity_poly.pdbx_strand_id
1 'polypeptide(L)'
;MTTATLVDLTKQQIEEIFEQAENQANYLLKLYAAVVPEWDRVKALKGFVRCNPLTGSFILDLAMKFDRQHHPEVMAGGAWMNSGFSTLGDDLPEWCVGLPEIHYEELAG
;
A
#
# COMPACT_ATOMS: atom_id res chain seq x y z
N MET A 1 22.37 -6.26 6.94
CA MET A 1 21.17 -6.75 6.24
C MET A 1 20.04 -6.69 7.25
N THR A 2 19.16 -5.70 7.13
CA THR A 2 17.91 -5.67 7.91
C THR A 2 16.95 -6.59 7.19
N THR A 3 16.60 -7.72 7.80
CA THR A 3 15.60 -8.63 7.22
C THR A 3 14.27 -7.89 7.23
N ALA A 4 13.72 -7.61 6.04
CA ALA A 4 12.42 -6.94 5.94
C ALA A 4 11.35 -7.83 6.59
N THR A 5 10.51 -7.26 7.44
CA THR A 5 9.31 -7.94 7.93
C THR A 5 8.39 -8.15 6.73
N LEU A 6 8.09 -9.41 6.40
CA LEU A 6 7.17 -9.77 5.33
C LEU A 6 5.77 -9.95 5.90
N VAL A 7 4.79 -9.39 5.19
CA VAL A 7 3.37 -9.49 5.54
C VAL A 7 2.58 -9.87 4.29
N ASP A 8 1.62 -10.77 4.45
CA ASP A 8 0.73 -11.17 3.36
C ASP A 8 -0.27 -10.04 3.05
N LEU A 9 -0.41 -9.76 1.76
CA LEU A 9 -1.43 -8.88 1.21
C LEU A 9 -2.05 -9.61 0.02
N THR A 10 -3.03 -10.44 0.32
CA THR A 10 -3.66 -11.31 -0.69
C THR A 10 -4.32 -10.49 -1.77
N LYS A 11 -4.37 -11.04 -2.98
CA LYS A 11 -5.10 -10.45 -4.10
C LYS A 11 -6.55 -10.08 -3.74
N GLN A 12 -7.23 -10.97 -3.02
CA GLN A 12 -8.62 -10.75 -2.58
C GLN A 12 -8.73 -9.53 -1.64
N GLN A 13 -7.83 -9.40 -0.65
CA GLN A 13 -7.83 -8.22 0.23
C GLN A 13 -7.62 -6.92 -0.55
N ILE A 14 -6.74 -6.93 -1.55
CA ILE A 14 -6.53 -5.76 -2.42
C ILE A 14 -7.83 -5.41 -3.14
N GLU A 15 -8.49 -6.38 -3.78
CA GLU A 15 -9.75 -6.18 -4.49
C GLU A 15 -10.84 -5.62 -3.56
N GLU A 16 -11.02 -6.23 -2.38
CA GLU A 16 -11.98 -5.78 -1.35
C GLU A 16 -11.71 -4.34 -0.89
N ILE A 17 -10.44 -3.93 -0.78
CA ILE A 17 -10.07 -2.56 -0.41
C ILE A 17 -10.53 -1.57 -1.48
N PHE A 18 -10.34 -1.88 -2.77
CA PHE A 18 -10.79 -1.02 -3.87
C PHE A 18 -12.30 -0.97 -4.00
N GLU A 19 -13.00 -2.09 -3.79
CA GLU A 19 -14.47 -2.15 -3.81
C GLU A 19 -15.11 -1.26 -2.73
N GLN A 20 -14.45 -1.14 -1.58
CA GLN A 20 -14.92 -0.34 -0.45
C GLN A 20 -14.33 1.08 -0.43
N ALA A 21 -13.53 1.46 -1.42
CA ALA A 21 -12.85 2.75 -1.43
C ALA A 21 -13.79 3.88 -1.86
N GLU A 22 -13.82 4.95 -1.08
CA GLU A 22 -14.65 6.13 -1.40
C GLU A 22 -13.90 7.17 -2.26
N ASN A 23 -12.56 7.17 -2.19
CA ASN A 23 -11.68 8.09 -2.91
C ASN A 23 -10.24 7.55 -2.92
N GLN A 24 -9.34 8.26 -3.61
CA GLN A 24 -7.93 7.87 -3.74
C GLN A 24 -7.18 7.71 -2.41
N ALA A 25 -7.38 8.65 -1.49
CA ALA A 25 -6.74 8.59 -0.18
C ALA A 25 -7.25 7.39 0.63
N ASN A 26 -8.53 7.03 0.47
CA ASN A 26 -9.13 5.92 1.19
C ASN A 26 -8.51 4.56 0.80
N TYR A 27 -8.39 4.24 -0.49
CA TYR A 27 -7.75 2.97 -0.88
C TYR A 27 -6.27 2.94 -0.46
N LEU A 28 -5.56 4.08 -0.55
CA LEU A 28 -4.16 4.16 -0.11
C LEU A 28 -4.04 3.85 1.38
N LEU A 29 -4.77 4.57 2.23
CA LEU A 29 -4.73 4.35 3.68
C LEU A 29 -5.14 2.93 4.06
N LYS A 30 -6.16 2.36 3.41
CA LYS A 30 -6.58 0.97 3.64
C LYS A 30 -5.53 -0.05 3.24
N LEU A 31 -4.82 0.14 2.11
CA LEU A 31 -3.70 -0.72 1.70
C LEU A 31 -2.56 -0.69 2.72
N TYR A 32 -2.22 0.48 3.25
CA TYR A 32 -1.21 0.59 4.31
C TYR A 32 -1.69 -0.02 5.63
N ALA A 33 -2.92 0.26 6.06
CA ALA A 33 -3.50 -0.27 7.29
C ALA A 33 -3.65 -1.81 7.26
N ALA A 34 -3.82 -2.41 6.08
CA ALA A 34 -3.91 -3.86 5.92
C ALA A 34 -2.60 -4.60 6.23
N VAL A 35 -1.45 -3.92 6.11
CA VAL A 35 -0.13 -4.56 6.20
C VAL A 35 0.74 -4.01 7.33
N VAL A 36 0.53 -2.76 7.74
CA VAL A 36 1.28 -2.13 8.83
C VAL A 36 0.55 -2.42 10.15
N PRO A 37 1.15 -3.17 11.08
CA PRO A 37 0.52 -3.49 12.35
C PRO A 37 0.31 -2.22 13.17
N GLU A 38 -0.77 -2.21 13.97
CA GLU A 38 -1.11 -1.09 14.86
C GLU A 38 -1.15 0.27 14.14
N TRP A 39 -1.73 0.30 12.93
CA TRP A 39 -1.75 1.47 12.03
C TRP A 39 -2.13 2.77 12.73
N ASP A 40 -3.13 2.75 13.62
CA ASP A 40 -3.60 3.94 14.34
C ASP A 40 -2.55 4.54 15.30
N ARG A 41 -1.51 3.78 15.63
CA ARG A 41 -0.39 4.22 16.47
C ARG A 41 0.83 4.63 15.65
N VAL A 42 0.79 4.53 14.32
CA VAL A 42 1.94 4.81 13.46
C VAL A 42 2.16 6.31 13.39
N LYS A 43 3.31 6.76 13.87
CA LYS A 43 3.79 8.14 13.76
C LYS A 43 4.50 8.38 12.43
N ALA A 44 5.32 7.42 11.99
CA ALA A 44 6.05 7.51 10.72
C ALA A 44 6.48 6.15 10.19
N LEU A 45 6.61 6.05 8.86
CA LEU A 45 7.29 4.97 8.16
C LEU A 45 8.62 5.50 7.61
N LYS A 46 9.73 4.88 7.97
CA LYS A 46 11.06 5.23 7.45
C LYS A 46 11.40 4.37 6.24
N GLY A 47 11.02 4.86 5.07
CA GLY A 47 11.18 4.18 3.78
C GLY A 47 9.81 3.90 3.15
N PHE A 48 9.78 2.90 2.27
CA PHE A 48 8.57 2.53 1.53
C PHE A 48 8.19 1.09 1.85
N VAL A 49 6.88 0.83 1.92
CA VAL A 49 6.37 -0.54 1.78
C VAL A 49 6.77 -1.03 0.39
N ARG A 50 7.31 -2.24 0.31
CA ARG A 50 7.82 -2.83 -0.93
C ARG A 50 6.95 -4.00 -1.36
N CYS A 51 6.75 -4.19 -2.65
CA CYS A 51 6.13 -5.38 -3.23
C CYS A 51 6.86 -5.76 -4.51
N ASN A 52 6.58 -6.93 -5.06
CA ASN A 52 7.13 -7.29 -6.37
C ASN A 52 6.40 -6.55 -7.52
N PRO A 53 6.98 -6.50 -8.73
CA PRO A 53 6.37 -5.81 -9.86
C PRO A 53 4.98 -6.32 -10.26
N LEU A 54 4.70 -7.61 -10.06
CA LEU A 54 3.39 -8.20 -10.39
C LEU A 54 2.30 -7.65 -9.46
N THR A 55 2.52 -7.69 -8.14
CA THR A 55 1.60 -7.11 -7.16
C THR A 55 1.46 -5.60 -7.34
N GLY A 56 2.56 -4.88 -7.56
CA GLY A 56 2.53 -3.43 -7.79
C GLY A 56 1.76 -3.03 -9.05
N SER A 57 1.92 -3.79 -10.15
CA SER A 57 1.18 -3.56 -11.40
C SER A 57 -0.31 -3.87 -11.25
N PHE A 58 -0.64 -4.95 -10.52
CA PHE A 58 -2.03 -5.29 -10.23
C PHE A 58 -2.75 -4.18 -9.46
N ILE A 59 -2.11 -3.61 -8.42
CA ILE A 59 -2.67 -2.49 -7.67
C ILE A 59 -2.79 -1.24 -8.55
N LEU A 60 -1.78 -0.96 -9.39
CA LEU A 60 -1.83 0.17 -10.33
C LEU A 60 -3.02 0.03 -11.30
N ASP A 61 -3.27 -1.17 -11.84
CA ASP A 61 -4.40 -1.41 -12.73
C ASP A 61 -5.75 -1.14 -12.03
N LEU A 62 -5.88 -1.53 -10.76
CA LEU A 62 -7.07 -1.23 -9.95
C LEU A 62 -7.19 0.28 -9.68
N ALA A 63 -6.11 0.95 -9.32
CA ALA A 63 -6.09 2.40 -9.12
C ALA A 63 -6.46 3.17 -10.40
N MET A 64 -5.95 2.74 -11.56
CA MET A 64 -6.30 3.33 -12.84
C MET A 64 -7.78 3.13 -13.19
N LYS A 65 -8.34 1.94 -12.90
CA LYS A 65 -9.78 1.69 -13.09
C LYS A 65 -10.62 2.55 -12.15
N PHE A 66 -10.23 2.63 -10.88
CA PHE A 66 -10.89 3.45 -9.87
C PHE A 66 -10.93 4.93 -10.29
N ASP A 67 -9.78 5.48 -10.68
CA ASP A 67 -9.66 6.88 -11.08
C ASP A 67 -10.45 7.19 -12.34
N ARG A 68 -10.45 6.31 -13.34
CA ARG A 68 -11.26 6.53 -14.56
C ARG A 68 -12.76 6.59 -14.28
N GLN A 69 -13.22 5.93 -13.22
CA GLN A 69 -14.63 5.92 -12.81
C GLN A 69 -14.98 7.11 -11.92
N HIS A 70 -14.10 7.48 -10.97
CA HIS A 70 -14.43 8.43 -9.89
C HIS A 70 -13.74 9.79 -10.04
N HIS A 71 -12.60 9.86 -10.76
CA HIS A 71 -11.74 11.03 -10.92
C HIS A 71 -11.27 11.18 -12.39
N PRO A 72 -12.18 11.26 -13.38
CA PRO A 72 -11.81 11.27 -14.80
C PRO A 72 -10.93 12.46 -15.23
N GLU A 73 -10.87 13.52 -14.41
CA GLU A 73 -10.08 14.72 -14.63
C GLU A 73 -8.61 14.62 -14.19
N VAL A 74 -8.22 13.57 -13.47
CA VAL A 74 -6.84 13.38 -12.99
C VAL A 74 -6.09 12.34 -13.82
N MET A 75 -4.77 12.32 -13.69
CA MET A 75 -3.96 11.23 -14.25
C MET A 75 -4.34 9.91 -13.57
N ALA A 76 -4.93 8.98 -14.31
CA ALA A 76 -5.34 7.69 -13.77
C ALA A 76 -4.16 6.93 -13.14
N GLY A 77 -4.33 6.49 -11.90
CA GLY A 77 -3.30 5.86 -11.07
C GLY A 77 -2.32 6.86 -10.42
N GLY A 78 -2.53 8.17 -10.58
CA GLY A 78 -1.59 9.21 -10.14
C GLY A 78 -1.29 9.16 -8.65
N ALA A 79 -2.31 8.97 -7.82
CA ALA A 79 -2.14 8.85 -6.37
C ALA A 79 -1.34 7.59 -5.99
N TRP A 80 -1.56 6.46 -6.67
CA TRP A 80 -0.77 5.25 -6.48
C TRP A 80 0.69 5.42 -6.92
N MET A 81 0.94 6.06 -8.06
CA MET A 81 2.31 6.31 -8.53
C MET A 81 3.10 7.23 -7.59
N ASN A 82 2.42 8.15 -6.90
CA ASN A 82 3.07 9.08 -5.98
C ASN A 82 3.28 8.52 -4.57
N SER A 83 2.35 7.67 -4.09
CA SER A 83 2.29 7.30 -2.67
C SER A 83 2.03 5.81 -2.43
N GLY A 84 2.09 5.00 -3.48
CA GLY A 84 1.95 3.55 -3.40
C GLY A 84 3.21 2.84 -2.94
N PHE A 85 3.19 1.52 -3.08
CA PHE A 85 4.30 0.67 -2.71
C PHE A 85 5.42 0.74 -3.74
N SER A 86 6.66 0.69 -3.25
CA SER A 86 7.84 0.59 -4.12
C SER A 86 7.94 -0.81 -4.71
N THR A 87 8.25 -0.90 -6.00
CA THR A 87 8.62 -2.16 -6.68
C THR A 87 10.13 -2.36 -6.76
N LEU A 88 10.92 -1.46 -6.17
CA LEU A 88 12.38 -1.54 -6.13
C LEU A 88 12.84 -2.32 -4.89
N GLY A 89 13.63 -3.36 -5.09
CA GLY A 89 14.23 -4.13 -4.00
C GLY A 89 14.36 -5.62 -4.31
N ASP A 90 14.49 -6.41 -3.25
CA ASP A 90 14.61 -7.87 -3.28
C ASP A 90 13.41 -8.54 -3.97
N ASP A 91 13.61 -9.75 -4.53
CA ASP A 91 12.53 -10.57 -5.07
C ASP A 91 11.56 -11.00 -3.96
N LEU A 92 10.51 -10.22 -3.75
CA LEU A 92 9.44 -10.53 -2.83
C LEU A 92 8.45 -11.54 -3.46
N PRO A 93 7.91 -12.48 -2.67
CA PRO A 93 6.83 -13.34 -3.14
C PRO A 93 5.63 -12.52 -3.62
N GLU A 94 4.87 -13.08 -4.56
CA GLU A 94 3.59 -12.49 -4.97
C GLU A 94 2.66 -12.39 -3.78
N TRP A 95 1.91 -11.29 -3.72
CA TRP A 95 0.90 -11.06 -2.68
C TRP A 95 1.50 -10.98 -1.27
N CYS A 96 2.77 -10.60 -1.19
CA CYS A 96 3.46 -10.23 0.04
C CYS A 96 4.05 -8.83 -0.10
N VAL A 97 4.19 -8.14 1.04
CA VAL A 97 4.87 -6.86 1.12
C VAL A 97 6.00 -6.90 2.15
N GLY A 98 7.06 -6.16 1.87
CA GLY A 98 8.13 -5.89 2.82
C GLY A 98 7.89 -4.56 3.52
N LEU A 99 7.84 -4.57 4.85
CA LEU A 99 7.65 -3.37 5.64
C LEU A 99 8.95 -2.58 5.83
N PRO A 100 8.88 -1.24 5.81
CA PRO A 100 9.98 -0.39 6.23
C PRO A 100 10.11 -0.37 7.78
N GLU A 101 11.05 0.39 8.30
CA GLU A 101 11.11 0.68 9.74
C GLU A 101 9.88 1.51 10.15
N ILE A 102 9.15 1.04 11.17
CA ILE A 102 7.90 1.67 11.66
C ILE A 102 8.18 2.37 12.98
N HIS A 103 7.76 3.62 13.09
CA HIS A 103 7.86 4.43 14.31
C HIS A 103 6.45 4.62 14.85
N TYR A 104 6.19 4.13 16.06
CA TYR A 104 4.92 4.31 16.76
C TYR A 104 4.95 5.55 17.66
N GLU A 105 3.77 6.06 17.99
CA GLU A 105 3.61 7.03 19.07
C GLU A 105 4.08 6.42 20.41
N GLU A 106 4.78 7.24 21.20
CA GLU A 106 5.13 6.88 22.57
C GLU A 106 3.85 6.87 23.41
N LEU A 107 3.62 5.78 24.15
CA LEU A 107 2.53 5.76 25.12
C LEU A 107 2.85 6.81 26.19
N ALA A 108 1.96 7.78 26.37
CA ALA A 108 2.06 8.71 27.49
C ALA A 108 2.02 7.87 28.79
N GLY A 109 3.13 7.90 29.54
CA GLY A 109 3.29 7.19 30.81
C GLY A 109 2.50 7.79 31.96
#